data_AF-K5X3J7-F1
#
_entry.id   AF-K5X3J7-F1
#
_cell.length_a   1.000
_cell.length_b   1.000
_cell.length_c   1.000
_cell.angle_alpha   90.00
_cell.angle_beta   90.00
_cell.angle_gamma   90.00
#
_symmetry.space_group_name_H-M   'P 1'
#
loop_
_entity.id
_entity.type
_entity.pdbx_description
1 polymer ?
#
loop_
_entity_poly.entity_id
_entity_poly.type
_entity_poly.pdbx_seq_one_letter_code
_entity_poly.pdbx_strand_id
1 'polypeptide(L)'
;MDELPDEYKVTKSNPNPPLLTYGIPISAEKIDVYESKHESERPNPGKPFHRCFAMHVLSNHVQYPLRLGFPPTLATEYHLVVVLYTNHNMRKRKLEKEYEEKTISMVKEALELDEDVRPRWDFDCDDPSVPEYGEDGDEN
;
A
#
# COMPACT_ATOMS: atom_id res chain seq x y z
N MET A 1 -5.11 7.80 -13.67
CA MET A 1 -3.90 7.30 -13.00
C MET A 1 -3.08 8.52 -12.65
N ASP A 2 -2.70 8.65 -11.38
CA ASP A 2 -1.87 9.78 -10.96
C ASP A 2 -0.46 9.59 -11.52
N GLU A 3 0.05 10.65 -12.14
CA GLU A 3 1.37 10.63 -12.76
C GLU A 3 2.46 10.77 -11.70
N LEU A 4 3.45 9.88 -11.74
CA LEU A 4 4.62 9.95 -10.86
C LEU A 4 5.46 11.18 -11.26
N PRO A 5 5.75 12.12 -10.34
CA PRO A 5 6.57 13.30 -10.65
C PRO A 5 7.98 12.92 -11.12
N ASP A 6 8.57 13.75 -11.98
CA ASP A 6 9.85 13.45 -12.64
C ASP A 6 11.02 13.24 -11.67
N GLU A 7 11.05 13.99 -10.57
CA GLU A 7 12.09 13.91 -9.53
C GLU A 7 12.15 12.54 -8.82
N TYR A 8 11.02 11.81 -8.80
CA TYR A 8 10.92 10.49 -8.21
C TYR A 8 11.05 9.35 -9.22
N LYS A 9 11.24 9.66 -10.51
CA LYS A 9 11.49 8.65 -11.54
C LYS A 9 12.92 8.13 -11.42
N VAL A 10 13.08 6.80 -11.44
CA VAL A 10 14.39 6.17 -11.52
C VAL A 10 15.01 6.45 -12.89
N THR A 11 16.12 7.20 -12.90
CA THR A 11 16.85 7.58 -14.11
C THR A 11 18.35 7.26 -13.97
N LYS A 12 19.13 7.43 -15.04
CA LYS A 12 20.59 7.27 -14.96
C LYS A 12 21.24 8.33 -14.06
N SER A 13 20.70 9.55 -14.06
CA SER A 13 21.18 10.68 -13.26
C SER A 13 20.66 10.66 -11.82
N ASN A 14 19.51 10.02 -11.58
CA ASN A 14 18.94 9.79 -10.26
C ASN A 14 18.56 8.30 -10.12
N PRO A 15 19.53 7.41 -9.85
CA PRO A 15 19.27 5.97 -9.78
C PRO A 15 18.52 5.54 -8.51
N ASN A 16 18.59 6.35 -7.44
CA ASN A 16 18.03 6.06 -6.13
C ASN A 16 17.18 7.23 -5.61
N PRO A 17 16.08 7.61 -6.30
CA PRO A 17 15.12 8.56 -5.74
C PRO A 17 14.49 8.00 -4.47
N PRO A 18 13.91 8.86 -3.61
CA PRO A 18 13.01 8.43 -2.53
C PRO A 18 11.97 7.43 -3.04
N LEU A 19 11.72 6.41 -2.25
CA LEU A 19 10.75 5.35 -2.44
C LEU A 19 9.33 5.91 -2.25
N LEU A 20 8.57 5.82 -3.34
CA LEU A 20 7.13 6.01 -3.30
C LEU A 20 6.44 4.69 -3.62
N THR A 21 5.36 4.44 -2.91
CA THR A 21 4.43 3.34 -3.17
C THR A 21 3.23 3.90 -3.92
N TYR A 22 2.78 3.16 -4.94
CA TYR A 22 1.49 3.38 -5.56
C TYR A 22 0.56 2.28 -5.10
N GLY A 23 -0.55 2.68 -4.49
CA GLY A 23 -1.45 1.72 -3.88
C GLY A 23 -2.75 2.32 -3.42
N ILE A 24 -3.61 1.45 -2.90
CA ILE A 24 -4.96 1.79 -2.48
C ILE A 24 -4.92 2.19 -1.00
N PRO A 25 -5.26 3.45 -0.65
CA PRO A 25 -5.31 3.89 0.74
C PRO A 25 -6.48 3.22 1.46
N ILE A 26 -6.24 2.73 2.67
CA ILE A 26 -7.24 2.04 3.48
C ILE A 26 -7.07 2.34 4.97
N SER A 27 -8.19 2.33 5.71
CA SER A 27 -8.17 2.34 7.17
C SER A 27 -7.78 0.97 7.74
N ALA A 28 -7.17 0.94 8.94
CA ALA A 28 -6.84 -0.30 9.63
C ALA A 28 -8.07 -1.18 9.89
N GLU A 29 -9.22 -0.56 10.20
CA GLU A 29 -10.48 -1.26 10.44
C GLU A 29 -10.89 -2.18 9.28
N LYS A 30 -10.74 -1.73 8.03
CA LYS A 30 -11.09 -2.53 6.84
C LYS A 30 -10.21 -3.78 6.72
N ILE A 31 -8.93 -3.70 7.10
CA ILE A 31 -8.05 -4.87 7.18
C ILE A 31 -8.49 -5.81 8.28
N ASP A 32 -8.80 -5.29 9.47
CA ASP A 32 -9.20 -6.10 10.62
C ASP A 32 -10.54 -6.84 10.37
N VAL A 33 -11.49 -6.17 9.72
CA VAL A 33 -12.76 -6.77 9.27
C VAL A 33 -12.52 -7.85 8.22
N TYR A 34 -11.72 -7.56 7.19
CA TYR A 34 -11.41 -8.54 6.16
C TYR A 34 -10.72 -9.77 6.76
N GLU A 35 -9.75 -9.57 7.65
CA GLU A 35 -9.07 -10.67 8.30
C GLU A 35 -10.02 -11.53 9.15
N SER A 36 -10.93 -10.90 9.89
CA SER A 36 -11.93 -11.61 10.69
C SER A 36 -12.82 -12.51 9.84
N LYS A 37 -13.19 -12.08 8.63
CA LYS A 37 -13.97 -12.90 7.67
C LYS A 37 -13.19 -14.11 7.14
N HIS A 38 -11.86 -14.01 7.09
CA HIS A 38 -10.97 -15.03 6.54
C HIS A 38 -10.18 -15.80 7.62
N GLU A 39 -10.61 -15.74 8.88
CA GLU A 39 -9.93 -16.41 10.00
C GLU A 39 -9.76 -17.94 9.77
N SER A 40 -10.73 -18.58 9.12
CA SER A 40 -10.67 -20.02 8.80
C SER A 40 -9.57 -20.40 7.81
N GLU A 41 -9.03 -19.43 7.05
CA GLU A 41 -7.95 -19.66 6.08
C GLU A 41 -6.57 -19.57 6.72
N ARG A 42 -6.50 -19.35 8.05
CA ARG A 42 -5.23 -19.23 8.75
C ARG A 42 -4.45 -20.54 8.71
N PRO A 43 -3.18 -20.53 8.27
CA PRO A 43 -2.35 -21.73 8.29
C PRO A 43 -1.97 -22.17 9.71
N ASN A 44 -2.00 -21.28 10.71
CA ASN A 44 -1.68 -21.60 12.11
C ASN A 44 -2.57 -20.80 13.09
N PRO A 45 -3.74 -21.31 13.50
CA PRO A 45 -4.71 -20.58 14.32
C PRO A 45 -4.27 -20.26 15.77
N GLY A 46 -3.06 -20.65 16.20
CA GLY A 46 -2.55 -20.46 17.56
C GLY A 46 -1.37 -19.51 17.72
N LYS A 47 -0.91 -18.83 16.66
CA LYS A 47 0.22 -17.88 16.75
C LYS A 47 -0.26 -16.42 16.79
N PRO A 48 0.40 -15.55 17.58
CA PRO A 48 0.08 -14.13 17.61
C PRO A 48 0.28 -13.47 16.23
N PHE A 49 -0.56 -12.48 16.02
CA PHE A 49 -0.99 -11.91 14.75
C PHE A 49 0.14 -11.26 13.94
N HIS A 50 0.10 -11.41 12.61
CA HIS A 50 0.90 -10.60 11.70
C HIS A 50 -0.04 -10.05 10.63
N ARG A 51 -0.23 -8.71 10.58
CA ARG A 51 -1.09 -7.99 9.60
C ARG A 51 -0.80 -8.34 8.12
N CYS A 52 0.28 -9.07 7.86
CA CYS A 52 0.58 -9.66 6.56
C CYS A 52 -0.35 -10.81 6.14
N PHE A 53 -1.14 -11.41 7.04
CA PHE A 53 -2.06 -12.50 6.67
C PHE A 53 -3.20 -12.02 5.77
N ALA A 54 -3.87 -10.92 6.14
CA ALA A 54 -4.89 -10.29 5.29
C ALA A 54 -4.37 -10.04 3.87
N MET A 55 -3.12 -9.59 3.74
CA MET A 55 -2.47 -9.39 2.43
C MET A 55 -2.11 -10.68 1.72
N HIS A 56 -1.74 -11.73 2.44
CA HIS A 56 -1.52 -13.04 1.85
C HIS A 56 -2.82 -13.59 1.25
N VAL A 57 -3.92 -13.57 2.02
CA VAL A 57 -5.24 -14.00 1.54
C VAL A 57 -5.68 -13.15 0.36
N LEU A 58 -5.60 -11.82 0.48
CA LEU A 58 -5.96 -10.91 -0.61
C LEU A 58 -5.12 -11.14 -1.88
N SER A 59 -3.81 -11.34 -1.74
CA SER A 59 -2.91 -11.64 -2.87
C SER A 59 -3.30 -12.94 -3.58
N ASN A 60 -3.75 -13.95 -2.84
CA ASN A 60 -4.22 -15.21 -3.41
C ASN A 60 -5.53 -15.00 -4.20
N HIS A 61 -6.44 -14.16 -3.72
CA HIS A 61 -7.69 -13.84 -4.41
C HIS A 61 -7.48 -13.02 -5.69
N VAL A 62 -6.56 -12.06 -5.66
CA VAL A 62 -6.31 -11.20 -6.84
C VAL A 62 -5.27 -11.79 -7.81
N GLN A 63 -4.58 -12.87 -7.44
CA GLN A 63 -3.48 -13.49 -8.21
C GLN A 63 -2.31 -12.54 -8.53
N TYR A 64 -2.11 -11.52 -7.69
CA TYR A 64 -1.02 -10.57 -7.80
C TYR A 64 -0.32 -10.43 -6.45
N PRO A 65 1.02 -10.28 -6.45
CA PRO A 65 1.75 -10.10 -5.21
C PRO A 65 1.48 -8.68 -4.67
N LEU A 66 0.53 -8.58 -3.73
CA LEU A 66 0.26 -7.36 -3.01
C LEU A 66 1.14 -7.28 -1.77
N ARG A 67 1.36 -6.06 -1.28
CA ARG A 67 2.05 -5.81 -0.01
C ARG A 67 1.29 -4.79 0.81
N LEU A 68 1.43 -4.88 2.13
CA LEU A 68 1.00 -3.81 3.01
C LEU A 68 2.14 -2.80 3.12
N GLY A 69 1.85 -1.55 2.80
CA GLY A 69 2.67 -0.39 3.16
C GLY A 69 2.06 0.30 4.37
N PHE A 70 2.92 0.85 5.23
CA PHE A 70 2.50 1.71 6.33
C PHE A 70 2.67 3.17 5.90
N PRO A 71 1.61 3.99 5.96
CA PRO A 71 1.68 5.44 5.86
C PRO A 71 1.64 6.05 7.28
N PRO A 72 2.74 6.68 7.72
CA PRO A 72 2.82 7.38 8.99
C PRO A 72 3.69 8.65 8.88
N THR A 73 3.39 9.55 7.94
CA THR A 73 4.11 10.85 7.90
C THR A 73 3.30 12.06 7.40
N LEU A 74 2.28 11.94 6.52
CA LEU A 74 1.65 13.14 5.93
C LEU A 74 0.12 13.12 5.74
N ALA A 75 -0.55 11.96 5.77
CA ALA A 75 -2.00 11.88 5.51
C ALA A 75 -2.73 11.22 6.69
N THR A 76 -3.61 11.97 7.36
CA THR A 76 -4.45 11.47 8.47
C THR A 76 -5.68 10.70 8.00
N GLU A 77 -5.90 10.63 6.68
CA GLU A 77 -7.14 10.12 6.07
C GLU A 77 -7.17 8.58 6.00
N TYR A 78 -6.02 7.92 6.08
CA TYR A 78 -5.90 6.45 6.02
C TYR A 78 -4.68 5.97 6.81
N HIS A 79 -4.67 4.68 7.16
CA HIS A 79 -3.69 4.11 8.11
C HIS A 79 -2.72 3.15 7.45
N LEU A 80 -3.05 2.67 6.25
CA LEU A 80 -2.37 1.60 5.52
C LEU A 80 -2.54 1.82 4.02
N VAL A 81 -1.59 1.33 3.22
CA VAL A 81 -1.69 1.30 1.75
C VAL A 81 -1.54 -0.15 1.27
N VAL A 82 -2.47 -0.62 0.44
CA VAL A 82 -2.28 -1.86 -0.32
C VAL A 82 -1.46 -1.53 -1.55
N VAL A 83 -0.17 -1.87 -1.50
CA VAL A 83 0.81 -1.49 -2.52
C VAL A 83 0.69 -2.40 -3.74
N LEU A 84 0.49 -1.78 -4.91
CA LEU A 84 0.52 -2.43 -6.21
C LEU A 84 1.96 -2.51 -6.75
N TYR A 85 2.68 -1.39 -6.69
CA TYR A 85 4.08 -1.27 -7.09
C TYR A 85 4.70 -0.02 -6.49
N THR A 86 6.02 0.14 -6.67
CA THR A 86 6.79 1.30 -6.21
C THR A 86 7.39 2.02 -7.42
N ASN A 87 7.81 3.27 -7.26
CA ASN A 87 8.52 4.01 -8.33
C ASN A 87 9.77 3.26 -8.85
N HIS A 88 10.40 2.44 -8.00
CA HIS A 88 11.55 1.61 -8.35
C HIS A 88 11.22 0.37 -9.18
N ASN A 89 10.04 -0.22 -8.99
CA ASN A 89 9.66 -1.47 -9.66
C ASN A 89 8.54 -1.31 -10.69
N MET A 90 7.86 -0.16 -10.74
CA MET A 90 6.74 0.16 -11.64
C MET A 90 7.08 -0.17 -13.09
N ARG A 91 8.28 0.19 -13.58
CA ARG A 91 8.68 -0.10 -14.97
C ARG A 91 8.66 -1.60 -15.32
N LYS A 92 8.89 -2.48 -14.32
CA LYS A 92 8.95 -3.93 -14.50
C LYS A 92 7.66 -4.65 -14.09
N ARG A 93 6.92 -4.08 -13.14
CA ARG A 93 5.78 -4.74 -12.47
C ARG A 93 4.43 -4.08 -12.72
N LYS A 94 4.40 -2.90 -13.34
CA LYS A 94 3.15 -2.25 -13.70
C LYS A 94 2.35 -3.16 -14.61
N LEU A 95 1.12 -3.41 -14.21
CA LEU A 95 0.18 -4.22 -14.96
C LEU A 95 -0.31 -3.45 -16.18
N GLU A 96 -0.77 -4.18 -17.20
CA GLU A 96 -1.54 -3.53 -18.26
C GLU A 96 -2.82 -2.94 -17.65
N LYS A 97 -3.32 -1.86 -18.25
CA LYS A 97 -4.40 -1.05 -17.69
C LYS A 97 -5.62 -1.89 -17.30
N GLU A 98 -6.02 -2.84 -18.13
CA GLU A 98 -7.17 -3.73 -17.87
C GLU A 98 -6.95 -4.60 -16.62
N TYR A 99 -5.77 -5.20 -16.49
CA TYR A 99 -5.44 -6.03 -15.33
C TYR A 99 -5.29 -5.17 -14.07
N GLU A 100 -4.70 -3.98 -14.17
CA GLU A 100 -4.61 -3.04 -13.05
C GLU A 100 -5.99 -2.65 -12.53
N GLU A 101 -6.89 -2.23 -13.42
CA GLU A 101 -8.27 -1.88 -13.07
C GLU A 101 -9.02 -3.07 -12.45
N LYS A 102 -8.82 -4.27 -12.98
CA LYS A 102 -9.37 -5.50 -12.42
C LYS A 102 -8.83 -5.81 -11.02
N THR A 103 -7.52 -5.71 -10.81
CA THR A 103 -6.89 -5.89 -9.48
C THR A 103 -7.45 -4.88 -8.48
N ILE A 104 -7.53 -3.61 -8.87
CA ILE A 104 -8.09 -2.55 -8.03
C ILE A 104 -9.55 -2.87 -7.67
N SER A 105 -10.36 -3.25 -8.65
CA SER A 105 -11.76 -3.63 -8.43
C SER A 105 -11.88 -4.79 -7.44
N MET A 106 -11.05 -5.83 -7.59
CA MET A 106 -11.06 -6.99 -6.69
C MET A 106 -10.63 -6.61 -5.28
N VAL A 107 -9.61 -5.74 -5.12
CA VAL A 107 -9.20 -5.26 -3.79
C VAL A 107 -10.31 -4.43 -3.14
N LYS A 108 -10.95 -3.55 -3.91
CA LYS A 108 -12.06 -2.72 -3.42
C LYS A 108 -13.26 -3.55 -2.99
N GLU A 109 -13.62 -4.56 -3.78
CA GLU A 109 -14.70 -5.48 -3.45
C GLU A 109 -14.36 -6.29 -2.18
N ALA A 110 -13.16 -6.87 -2.14
CA ALA A 110 -12.72 -7.69 -1.00
C ALA A 110 -12.69 -6.89 0.31
N LEU A 111 -12.18 -5.66 0.27
CA LEU A 111 -12.05 -4.80 1.44
C LEU A 111 -13.28 -3.89 1.67
N GLU A 112 -14.36 -4.04 0.89
CA GLU A 112 -15.58 -3.23 0.96
C GLU A 112 -15.26 -1.73 1.00
N LEU A 113 -14.43 -1.28 0.05
CA LEU A 113 -14.00 0.12 -0.09
C LEU A 113 -14.97 0.91 -0.96
N ASP A 114 -15.13 2.19 -0.64
CA ASP A 114 -16.01 3.09 -1.38
C ASP A 114 -15.53 3.32 -2.82
N GLU A 115 -16.47 3.63 -3.72
CA GLU A 115 -16.18 3.78 -5.16
C GLU A 115 -15.22 4.93 -5.49
N ASP A 116 -15.17 5.96 -4.65
CA ASP A 116 -14.30 7.13 -4.77
C ASP A 116 -12.86 6.86 -4.31
N VAL A 117 -12.62 5.81 -3.51
CA VAL A 117 -11.26 5.38 -3.14
C VAL A 117 -10.49 5.00 -4.39
N ARG A 118 -9.43 5.77 -4.68
CA ARG A 118 -8.56 5.56 -5.83
C ARG A 118 -7.12 5.32 -5.39
N PRO A 119 -6.36 4.49 -6.14
CA PRO A 119 -4.94 4.35 -5.86
C PRO A 119 -4.21 5.67 -6.11
N ARG A 120 -3.21 5.95 -5.28
CA ARG A 120 -2.41 7.18 -5.32
C ARG A 120 -0.96 6.90 -4.93
N TRP A 121 -0.09 7.86 -5.20
CA TRP A 121 1.33 7.81 -4.81
C TRP A 121 1.51 8.34 -3.39
N ASP A 122 2.19 7.58 -2.55
CA ASP A 122 2.51 7.94 -1.18
C ASP A 122 3.92 7.52 -0.80
N PHE A 123 4.53 8.24 0.14
CA PHE A 123 5.82 7.86 0.72
C PHE A 123 5.68 6.61 1.58
N ASP A 124 6.68 5.74 1.51
CA ASP A 124 6.82 4.61 2.44
C ASP A 124 7.56 5.10 3.70
N CYS A 125 7.05 4.91 4.91
CA CYS A 125 7.79 5.35 6.11
C CYS A 125 9.06 4.58 6.39
N ASP A 126 9.15 3.36 5.85
CA ASP A 126 10.35 2.56 6.03
C ASP A 126 11.47 3.06 5.10
N ASP A 127 11.23 4.11 4.30
CA ASP A 127 12.25 4.78 3.52
C ASP A 127 13.06 5.78 4.37
N PRO A 128 14.36 5.53 4.59
CA PRO A 128 15.23 6.41 5.36
C PRO A 128 15.47 7.79 4.71
N SER A 129 15.05 7.98 3.46
CA SER A 129 15.13 9.26 2.76
C SER A 129 13.89 10.15 2.95
N VAL A 130 12.83 9.61 3.57
CA VAL A 130 11.73 10.43 4.08
C VAL A 130 12.26 11.15 5.30
N PRO A 131 12.25 12.49 5.35
CA PRO A 131 12.65 13.20 6.54
C PRO A 131 11.77 12.76 7.71
N GLU A 132 12.35 12.10 8.72
CA GLU A 132 11.77 12.04 10.06
C GLU A 132 11.64 13.49 10.51
N TYR A 133 10.41 14.00 10.60
CA TYR A 133 10.24 15.27 11.26
C TYR A 133 10.60 15.07 12.73
N GLY A 134 11.54 15.88 13.19
CA GLY A 134 11.89 16.00 14.60
C GLY A 134 10.62 16.30 15.40
N GLU A 135 10.62 15.80 16.64
CA GLU A 135 9.80 16.37 17.70
C GLU A 135 9.84 17.89 17.56
N ASP A 136 8.70 18.50 17.21
CA ASP A 136 8.47 19.88 17.58
C ASP A 136 8.41 19.86 19.12
N GLY A 137 9.59 20.00 19.71
CA GLY A 137 9.73 20.42 21.10
C GLY A 137 9.01 21.74 21.29
N ASP A 138 8.21 21.77 22.35
CA ASP A 138 7.75 22.92 23.14
C ASP A 138 7.41 24.24 22.41
N GLU A 139 6.16 24.69 22.55
CA GLU A 139 5.82 25.82 23.43
C GLU A 139 4.32 26.18 23.33
N ASN A 140 3.55 25.86 24.38
CA ASN A 140 2.82 26.85 25.21
C ASN A 140 2.14 26.20 26.41
#